data_AF-A0A411Z6R1-F1
#
_entry.id   AF-A0A411Z6R1-F1
#
_cell.length_a   1.000
_cell.length_b   1.000
_cell.length_c   1.000
_cell.angle_alpha   90.00
_cell.angle_beta   90.00
_cell.angle_gamma   90.00
#
_symmetry.space_group_name_H-M   'P 1'
#
loop_
_entity.id
_entity.type
_entity.pdbx_description
1 polymer ?
#
loop_
_entity_poly.entity_id
_entity_poly.type
_entity_poly.pdbx_seq_one_letter_code
_entity_poly.pdbx_strand_id
1 'polypeptide(L)'
;MMHVARITVPTVDVFTTTELAAPLRIDPEDSHSMIEAVGMAAAAVQKLEQHGSFVALITQTIRLTLDQWAESNRLCLPIGPAPSGSDVTFTVYGEPFTGLRQHGGLRPAL
;
A
#
# COMPACT_ATOMS: atom_id res chain seq x y z
N MET A 1 -12.31 16.01 -9.17
CA MET A 1 -12.44 14.90 -8.20
C MET A 1 -11.16 14.07 -8.23
N MET A 2 -10.86 13.29 -7.17
CA MET A 2 -9.69 12.41 -7.09
C MET A 2 -10.16 10.96 -7.08
N HIS A 3 -9.65 10.15 -8.01
CA HIS A 3 -9.89 8.72 -8.08
C HIS A 3 -8.62 7.94 -7.74
N VAL A 4 -8.75 6.91 -6.91
CA VAL A 4 -7.64 6.09 -6.42
C VAL A 4 -7.88 4.64 -6.83
N ALA A 5 -6.92 4.04 -7.51
CA ALA A 5 -6.95 2.62 -7.86
C ALA A 5 -5.66 1.93 -7.41
N ARG A 6 -5.77 0.76 -6.79
CA ARG A 6 -4.61 -0.12 -6.50
C ARG A 6 -4.33 -0.96 -7.75
N ILE A 7 -3.11 -0.88 -8.30
CA ILE A 7 -2.74 -1.54 -9.56
C ILE A 7 -2.20 -2.95 -9.30
N THR A 8 -1.39 -3.12 -8.25
CA THR A 8 -0.79 -4.39 -7.89
C THR A 8 -1.37 -4.92 -6.58
N VAL A 9 -1.71 -6.21 -6.56
CA VAL A 9 -1.85 -6.96 -5.31
C VAL A 9 -0.43 -7.28 -4.84
N PRO A 10 -0.12 -7.12 -3.55
CA PRO A 10 1.20 -7.46 -3.06
C PRO A 10 1.55 -8.91 -3.36
N THR A 11 2.70 -9.13 -3.98
CA THR A 11 3.22 -10.46 -4.36
C THR A 11 4.16 -11.06 -3.32
N VAL A 12 4.44 -10.33 -2.23
CA VAL A 12 5.30 -10.78 -1.14
C VAL A 12 4.43 -11.15 0.05
N ASP A 13 4.66 -12.33 0.60
CA ASP A 13 4.04 -12.73 1.86
C ASP A 13 4.45 -11.74 2.96
N VAL A 14 3.45 -11.12 3.58
CA VAL A 14 3.64 -10.06 4.59
C VAL A 14 4.38 -10.56 5.82
N PHE A 15 4.28 -11.86 6.07
CA PHE A 15 4.81 -12.55 7.23
C PHE A 15 5.44 -13.86 6.77
N THR A 16 6.53 -14.25 7.42
CA THR A 16 7.08 -15.60 7.26
C THR A 16 6.13 -16.63 7.88
N THR A 17 6.25 -17.88 7.45
CA THR A 17 5.46 -19.00 8.02
C THR A 17 5.65 -19.12 9.53
N THR A 18 6.87 -18.89 10.03
CA THR A 18 7.18 -18.89 11.48
C THR A 18 6.50 -17.74 12.22
N GLU A 19 6.49 -16.53 11.63
CA GLU A 19 5.82 -15.35 12.22
C GLU A 19 4.30 -15.50 12.26
N LEU A 20 3.71 -16.22 11.29
CA LEU A 20 2.28 -16.56 11.28
C LEU A 20 1.96 -17.70 12.25
N ALA A 21 2.83 -18.71 12.31
CA ALA A 21 2.61 -19.92 13.08
C ALA A 21 2.57 -19.65 14.59
N ALA A 22 3.51 -18.86 15.10
CA ALA A 22 3.64 -18.58 16.52
C ALA A 22 2.37 -18.01 17.19
N PRO A 23 1.74 -16.93 16.68
CA PRO A 23 0.52 -16.38 17.28
C PRO A 23 -0.71 -17.27 17.09
N LEU A 24 -0.77 -18.03 15.98
CA LEU A 24 -1.89 -18.92 15.66
C LEU A 24 -1.75 -20.31 16.32
N ARG A 25 -0.60 -20.61 16.91
CA ARG A 25 -0.25 -21.90 17.52
C ARG A 25 -0.44 -23.09 16.57
N ILE A 26 -0.11 -22.88 15.29
CA ILE A 26 -0.14 -23.92 14.26
C ILE A 26 1.27 -24.47 14.02
N ASP A 27 1.35 -25.72 13.60
CA ASP A 27 2.62 -26.31 13.15
C ASP A 27 3.03 -25.66 11.81
N PRO A 28 4.24 -25.07 11.69
CA PRO A 28 4.70 -24.51 10.43
C PRO A 28 4.87 -25.55 9.31
N GLU A 29 4.95 -26.85 9.64
CA GLU A 29 4.99 -27.94 8.65
C GLU A 29 3.59 -28.40 8.20
N ASP A 30 2.52 -27.99 8.88
CA ASP A 30 1.14 -28.22 8.44
C ASP A 30 0.75 -27.26 7.32
N SER A 31 0.97 -27.72 6.09
CA SER A 31 0.66 -26.99 4.86
C SER A 31 -0.80 -26.51 4.76
N HIS A 32 -1.78 -27.26 5.30
CA HIS A 32 -3.19 -26.88 5.16
C HIS A 32 -3.52 -25.71 6.08
N SER A 33 -3.16 -25.83 7.36
CA SER A 33 -3.31 -24.75 8.33
C SER A 33 -2.52 -23.50 7.93
N MET A 34 -1.37 -23.66 7.30
CA MET A 34 -0.55 -22.53 6.86
C MET A 34 -1.16 -21.76 5.68
N ILE A 35 -1.77 -22.46 4.72
CA ILE A 35 -2.47 -21.81 3.60
C ILE A 35 -3.62 -20.93 4.11
N GLU A 36 -4.40 -21.45 5.07
CA GLU A 36 -5.48 -20.68 5.69
C GLU A 36 -4.94 -19.48 6.47
N ALA A 37 -3.86 -19.66 7.23
CA ALA A 37 -3.20 -18.60 7.98
C ALA A 37 -2.72 -17.44 7.07
N VAL A 38 -2.08 -17.77 5.95
CA VAL A 38 -1.64 -16.77 4.95
C VAL A 38 -2.85 -16.02 4.37
N GLY A 39 -3.91 -16.74 4.01
CA GLY A 39 -5.14 -16.12 3.50
C GLY A 39 -5.79 -15.18 4.51
N MET A 40 -5.87 -15.58 5.78
CA MET A 40 -6.39 -14.74 6.86
C MET A 40 -5.53 -13.50 7.10
N ALA A 41 -4.21 -13.64 7.10
CA ALA A 41 -3.29 -12.53 7.28
C ALA A 41 -3.44 -11.49 6.15
N ALA A 42 -3.51 -11.94 4.90
CA ALA A 42 -3.75 -11.06 3.75
C ALA A 42 -5.10 -10.30 3.87
N ALA A 43 -6.16 -11.01 4.25
CA ALA A 43 -7.48 -10.40 4.45
C ALA A 43 -7.50 -9.40 5.62
N ALA A 44 -6.79 -9.70 6.71
CA ALA A 44 -6.67 -8.82 7.87
C ALA A 44 -5.95 -7.52 7.50
N VAL A 45 -4.83 -7.60 6.76
CA VAL A 45 -4.10 -6.42 6.29
C VAL A 45 -4.99 -5.56 5.38
N GLN A 46 -5.70 -6.18 4.43
CA GLN A 46 -6.62 -5.44 3.56
C GLN A 46 -7.72 -4.72 4.37
N LYS A 47 -8.28 -5.38 5.38
CA LYS A 47 -9.29 -4.77 6.26
C LYS A 47 -8.72 -3.59 7.05
N LEU A 48 -7.50 -3.71 7.59
CA LEU A 48 -6.84 -2.64 8.34
C LEU A 48 -6.60 -1.41 7.47
N GLU A 49 -6.11 -1.60 6.24
CA GLU A 49 -5.93 -0.51 5.28
C GLU A 49 -7.26 0.14 4.85
N GLN A 50 -8.36 -0.61 4.81
CA GLN A 50 -9.68 -0.08 4.44
C GLN A 50 -10.35 0.71 5.58
N HIS A 51 -10.20 0.26 6.83
CA HIS A 51 -10.99 0.77 7.95
C HIS A 51 -10.29 1.82 8.80
N GLY A 52 -8.96 1.78 8.90
CA GLY A 52 -8.28 2.49 9.97
C GLY A 52 -7.08 3.32 9.56
N SER A 53 -6.58 3.20 8.34
CA SER A 53 -5.29 3.79 8.03
C SER A 53 -5.20 4.17 6.56
N PHE A 54 -5.03 5.47 6.30
CA PHE A 54 -4.50 6.03 5.05
C PHE A 54 -3.02 5.63 4.83
N VAL A 55 -2.67 4.42 5.28
CA VAL A 55 -1.33 3.85 5.36
C VAL A 55 -1.33 2.54 4.59
N ALA A 56 -0.46 2.42 3.60
CA ALA A 56 -0.07 1.17 2.98
C ALA A 56 0.79 0.39 3.99
N LEU A 57 0.27 -0.74 4.44
CA LEU A 57 1.00 -1.70 5.27
C LEU A 57 1.88 -2.60 4.41
N ILE A 58 1.50 -2.77 3.14
CA ILE A 58 2.26 -3.53 2.16
C ILE A 58 2.61 -2.63 0.98
N THR A 59 3.84 -2.77 0.48
CA THR A 59 4.29 -2.09 -0.73
C THR A 59 3.38 -2.43 -1.89
N GLN A 60 2.78 -1.40 -2.46
CA GLN A 60 1.78 -1.53 -3.52
C GLN A 60 1.87 -0.33 -4.45
N THR A 61 1.51 -0.55 -5.71
CA THR A 61 1.44 0.52 -6.70
C THR A 61 0.02 1.06 -6.74
N ILE A 62 -0.13 2.37 -6.56
CA ILE A 62 -1.41 3.06 -6.71
C ILE A 62 -1.40 3.93 -7.96
N ARG A 63 -2.56 4.05 -8.60
CA ARG A 63 -2.86 5.04 -9.62
C ARG A 63 -3.75 6.11 -9.00
N LEU A 64 -3.33 7.36 -9.15
CA LEU A 64 -4.14 8.53 -8.83
C LEU A 64 -4.56 9.21 -10.12
N THR A 65 -5.85 9.47 -10.26
CA THR A 65 -6.40 10.26 -11.37
C THR A 65 -7.09 11.47 -10.79
N LEU A 66 -6.72 12.65 -11.27
CA LEU A 66 -7.22 13.94 -10.81
C LEU A 66 -7.86 14.65 -11.99
N ASP A 67 -9.10 15.11 -11.84
CA ASP A 67 -9.73 15.95 -12.87
C ASP A 67 -9.16 17.36 -12.86
N GLN A 68 -8.64 17.81 -11.72
CA GLN A 68 -8.03 19.11 -11.52
C GLN A 68 -6.95 19.04 -10.45
N TRP A 69 -5.93 19.88 -10.60
CA TRP A 69 -4.89 20.02 -9.59
C TRP A 69 -5.42 20.82 -8.38
N ALA A 70 -4.86 20.57 -7.19
CA ALA A 70 -5.21 21.34 -6.00
C ALA A 70 -4.63 22.76 -6.09
N GLU A 71 -5.43 23.76 -5.68
CA GLU A 71 -5.02 25.19 -5.69
C GLU A 71 -3.78 25.48 -4.85
N SER A 72 -3.52 24.64 -3.84
CA SER A 72 -2.35 24.72 -2.96
C SER A 72 -1.03 24.37 -3.65
N ASN A 73 -1.06 23.95 -4.92
CA ASN A 73 0.08 23.35 -5.64
C ASN A 73 0.69 22.13 -4.93
N ARG A 74 -0.05 21.52 -4.01
CA ARG A 74 0.36 20.34 -3.24
C ARG A 74 -0.73 19.29 -3.29
N LEU A 75 -0.33 18.06 -3.59
CA LEU A 75 -1.20 16.89 -3.50
C LEU A 75 -0.75 16.03 -2.33
N CYS A 76 -1.62 15.86 -1.34
CA CYS A 76 -1.43 14.86 -0.30
C CYS A 76 -1.88 13.51 -0.85
N LEU A 77 -0.99 12.51 -0.80
CA LEU A 77 -1.35 11.16 -1.21
C LEU A 77 -2.41 10.60 -0.25
N PRO A 78 -3.50 9.99 -0.75
CA PRO A 78 -4.52 9.39 0.09
C PRO A 78 -4.05 8.09 0.76
N ILE A 79 -2.94 7.51 0.29
CA ILE A 79 -2.32 6.31 0.83
C ILE A 79 -0.83 6.60 0.93
N GLY A 80 -0.27 6.58 2.13
CA GLY A 80 1.17 6.75 2.40
C GLY A 80 1.73 5.66 3.31
N PRO A 81 2.95 5.78 3.85
CA PRO A 81 3.98 6.66 3.35
C PRO A 81 4.49 6.18 1.99
N ALA A 82 4.79 7.13 1.10
CA ALA A 82 5.60 6.85 -0.08
C ALA A 82 7.08 7.01 0.31
N PRO A 83 7.94 6.00 0.10
CA PRO A 83 9.37 6.10 0.40
C PRO A 83 10.02 7.28 -0.33
N SER A 84 10.98 7.94 0.30
CA SER A 84 11.79 8.95 -0.37
C SER A 84 12.52 8.34 -1.57
N GLY A 85 12.33 8.91 -2.75
CA GLY A 85 12.94 8.41 -3.99
C GLY A 85 12.20 7.25 -4.65
N SER A 86 10.95 6.97 -4.26
CA SER A 86 10.09 6.08 -5.03
C SER A 86 9.87 6.62 -6.45
N ASP A 87 9.85 5.73 -7.44
CA ASP A 87 9.53 6.11 -8.81
C ASP A 87 8.08 6.60 -8.90
N VAL A 88 7.90 7.88 -9.22
CA VAL A 88 6.58 8.45 -9.48
C VAL A 88 6.51 8.93 -10.92
N THR A 89 5.67 8.26 -11.71
CA THR A 89 5.39 8.65 -13.08
C THR A 89 4.14 9.51 -13.10
N PHE A 90 4.23 10.67 -13.74
CA PHE A 90 3.09 11.57 -13.94
C PHE A 90 2.77 11.71 -15.41
N THR A 91 1.47 11.71 -15.71
CA THR A 91 0.95 12.07 -17.02
C THR A 91 -0.05 13.20 -16.89
N VAL A 92 0.06 14.19 -17.77
CA VAL A 92 -0.87 15.34 -17.84
C VAL A 92 -1.42 15.37 -19.26
N TYR A 93 -2.74 15.25 -19.40
CA TYR A 93 -3.41 15.11 -20.70
C TYR A 93 -2.84 13.96 -21.57
N GLY A 94 -2.39 12.87 -20.94
CA GLY A 94 -1.82 11.70 -21.63
C GLY A 94 -0.33 11.79 -21.91
N GLU A 95 0.29 12.96 -21.72
CA GLU A 95 1.72 13.16 -21.97
C GLU A 95 2.55 13.02 -20.69
N PRO A 96 3.76 12.41 -20.75
CA PRO A 96 4.67 12.34 -19.60
C PRO A 96 5.04 13.73 -19.08
N PHE A 97 5.07 13.89 -17.76
CA PHE A 97 5.41 15.14 -17.10
C PHE A 97 6.49 14.95 -16.03
N THR A 98 7.55 15.76 -16.11
CA THR A 98 8.70 15.72 -15.20
C THR A 98 8.93 17.09 -14.56
N GLY A 99 8.00 17.55 -13.73
CA GLY A 99 8.10 18.85 -13.04
C GLY A 99 7.75 18.80 -11.55
N LEU A 100 7.53 17.60 -11.01
CA LEU A 100 7.08 17.41 -9.64
C LEU A 100 8.21 16.94 -8.75
N ARG A 101 8.20 17.43 -7.51
CA ARG A 101 9.07 16.95 -6.44
C ARG A 101 8.24 16.18 -5.44
N GLN A 102 8.62 14.92 -5.22
CA GLN A 102 8.05 14.14 -4.15
C GLN A 102 8.62 14.61 -2.82
N HIS A 103 7.74 14.87 -1.86
CA HIS A 103 8.10 15.07 -0.47
C HIS A 103 7.71 13.80 0.28
N GLY A 104 8.70 13.10 0.86
CA GLY A 104 8.45 11.95 1.73
C GLY A 104 7.68 12.37 2.99
N GLY A 105 6.88 11.47 3.53
CA GLY A 105 6.22 11.60 4.82
C GLY A 105 6.67 10.48 5.76
N LEU A 106 6.86 10.80 7.04
CA LEU A 106 7.07 9.78 8.07
C LEU A 106 5.75 9.07 8.35
N ARG A 107 5.80 7.77 8.63
CA ARG A 107 4.67 7.06 9.24
C ARG A 107 4.34 7.78 10.56
N PRO A 108 3.07 8.14 10.86
CA PRO A 108 2.70 8.56 12.20
C PRO A 108 3.18 7.48 13.18
N ALA A 109 3.86 7.87 14.27
CA ALA A 109 4.20 6.92 15.32
C ALA A 109 2.90 6.30 15.84
N LEU A 110 2.79 4.98 15.76
CA LEU A 110 1.71 4.20 16.39
C LEU A 110 1.91 4.22 17.91
#